data_AF-A0A2V7KBL9-F1
#
_entry.id   AF-A0A2V7KBL9-F1
#
_cell.length_a   1.000
_cell.length_b   1.000
_cell.length_c   1.000
_cell.angle_alpha   90.00
_cell.angle_beta   90.00
_cell.angle_gamma   90.00
#
_symmetry.space_group_name_H-M   'P 1'
#
loop_
_entity.id
_entity.type
_entity.pdbx_description
1 polymer ?
#
loop_
_entity_poly.entity_id
_entity_poly.type
_entity_poly.pdbx_seq_one_letter_code
_entity_poly.pdbx_strand_id
1 'polypeptide(L)'
;MKKRVPVILAVLSTAAILFFTLRHGDNDLTHGWSYSLTSGDAALAELIQNLILFIPLGVSLTLARVLPGRVVAIGGLLSFTVEFLQQYIPGRDPSVGDIVSNTISTALGVLLVVAAPIWLWAPPRRSAWQARLAALVAVLVWYGTGAMLQQTFPPRPYRIVPTPNSPKFRHYKGEVLKVTTGERTLEVRAVAAPYPPDRTSPLIVVLSLDDQRVLLLSADGPDLTLRYDMPAVHWTLEQPDLRLRNGMKPVAPGDTFTATFTASTRDDPGFCLRVNATERCHMGYTIGDGWKLIYYPEGRPPWMLGLINTLWIVGCVIGVGFWAARGRRDEAAANNDGGDGRRDEAAAKGVGGLLAMGLVIAGLLMVPLLTGLKPTPIHEWIGALGGMAVGWFLGSRNNLPDRPIQL
;
A
#
# COMPACT_ATOMS: atom_id res chain seq x y z
N MET A 1 -18.84 -29.45 -3.88
CA MET A 1 -17.87 -28.48 -3.31
C MET A 1 -17.58 -27.29 -4.23
N LYS A 2 -17.34 -27.45 -5.55
CA LYS A 2 -16.99 -26.33 -6.47
C LYS A 2 -17.98 -25.14 -6.51
N LYS A 3 -19.29 -25.36 -6.35
CA LYS A 3 -20.29 -24.27 -6.32
C LYS A 3 -20.32 -23.46 -5.01
N ARG A 4 -19.77 -23.98 -3.91
CA ARG A 4 -19.82 -23.31 -2.60
C ARG A 4 -18.73 -22.24 -2.43
N VAL A 5 -17.59 -22.41 -3.11
CA VAL A 5 -16.44 -21.50 -2.98
C VAL A 5 -16.78 -20.07 -3.44
N PRO A 6 -17.38 -19.83 -4.62
CA PRO A 6 -17.73 -18.47 -5.04
C PRO A 6 -18.72 -17.78 -4.10
N VAL A 7 -19.68 -18.54 -3.55
CA VAL A 7 -20.66 -18.03 -2.59
C VAL A 7 -19.99 -17.64 -1.27
N ILE A 8 -19.10 -18.49 -0.74
CA ILE A 8 -18.33 -18.17 0.46
C ILE A 8 -17.48 -16.92 0.23
N LEU A 9 -16.83 -16.81 -0.93
CA LEU A 9 -16.06 -15.61 -1.27
C LEU A 9 -16.94 -14.37 -1.33
N ALA A 10 -18.13 -14.43 -1.92
CA ALA A 10 -19.06 -13.31 -1.96
C ALA A 10 -19.48 -12.88 -0.55
N VAL A 11 -19.81 -13.84 0.33
CA VAL A 11 -20.14 -13.56 1.74
C VAL A 11 -18.97 -12.90 2.46
N LEU A 12 -17.74 -13.41 2.28
CA LEU A 12 -16.54 -12.82 2.89
C LEU A 12 -16.25 -11.42 2.35
N SER A 13 -16.43 -11.19 1.04
CA SER A 13 -16.27 -9.87 0.42
C SER A 13 -17.30 -8.88 0.96
N THR A 14 -18.58 -9.27 1.04
CA THR A 14 -19.62 -8.42 1.64
C THR A 14 -19.33 -8.14 3.12
N ALA A 15 -18.93 -9.15 3.89
CA ALA A 15 -18.57 -8.96 5.30
C ALA A 15 -17.37 -8.01 5.46
N ALA A 16 -16.36 -8.12 4.61
CA ALA A 16 -15.21 -7.21 4.60
C ALA A 16 -15.64 -5.77 4.26
N ILE A 17 -16.46 -5.58 3.22
CA ILE A 17 -17.02 -4.27 2.86
C ILE A 17 -17.69 -3.65 4.09
N LEU A 18 -18.67 -4.34 4.68
CA LEU A 18 -19.40 -3.85 5.85
C LEU A 18 -18.46 -3.54 7.03
N PHE A 19 -17.48 -4.39 7.28
CA PHE A 19 -16.54 -4.23 8.40
C PHE A 19 -15.62 -3.02 8.24
N PHE A 20 -15.19 -2.69 7.01
CA PHE A 20 -14.30 -1.57 6.78
C PHE A 20 -15.04 -0.25 6.62
N THR A 21 -16.26 -0.25 6.06
CA THR A 21 -17.01 0.97 5.78
C THR A 21 -17.88 1.42 6.95
N LEU A 22 -18.48 0.50 7.72
CA LEU A 22 -19.41 0.84 8.81
C LEU A 22 -18.72 1.05 10.17
N ARG A 23 -17.50 1.59 10.16
CA ARG A 23 -16.75 1.96 11.38
C ARG A 23 -16.92 3.44 11.68
N HIS A 24 -16.85 3.80 12.96
CA HIS A 24 -16.77 5.21 13.36
C HIS A 24 -15.59 5.89 12.64
N GLY A 25 -15.83 7.10 12.16
CA GLY A 25 -14.77 7.94 11.64
C GLY A 25 -14.08 8.70 12.77
N ASP A 26 -12.85 9.14 12.53
CA ASP A 26 -12.04 9.77 13.57
C ASP A 26 -12.34 11.26 13.77
N ASN A 27 -13.13 11.89 12.90
CA ASN A 27 -13.33 13.34 12.88
C ASN A 27 -14.80 13.71 13.09
N ASP A 28 -15.08 14.77 13.87
CA ASP A 28 -16.42 15.38 13.91
C ASP A 28 -16.65 16.19 12.63
N LEU A 29 -17.06 15.52 11.55
CA LEU A 29 -17.43 16.14 10.28
C LEU A 29 -18.88 16.66 10.36
N THR A 30 -19.14 17.76 9.65
CA THR A 30 -20.50 18.30 9.50
C THR A 30 -21.36 17.33 8.70
N HIS A 31 -22.56 17.04 9.18
CA HIS A 31 -23.51 16.17 8.49
C HIS A 31 -23.87 16.69 7.10
N GLY A 32 -23.71 15.85 6.07
CA GLY A 32 -24.03 16.19 4.68
C GLY A 32 -23.80 15.00 3.75
N TRP A 33 -24.15 15.16 2.48
CA TRP A 33 -23.68 14.26 1.41
C TRP A 33 -22.60 15.01 0.63
N SER A 34 -21.47 14.35 0.38
CA SER A 34 -20.49 14.82 -0.58
C SER A 34 -20.89 14.43 -2.01
N TYR A 35 -20.74 15.41 -2.93
CA TYR A 35 -21.00 15.24 -4.36
C TYR A 35 -19.71 15.29 -5.20
N SER A 36 -18.53 15.43 -4.57
CA SER A 36 -17.25 15.31 -5.26
C SER A 36 -16.99 13.84 -5.60
N LEU A 37 -16.35 13.59 -6.76
CA LEU A 37 -15.90 12.24 -7.10
C LEU A 37 -14.72 11.80 -6.23
N THR A 38 -13.82 12.74 -5.94
CA THR A 38 -12.69 12.58 -5.03
C THR A 38 -12.38 13.94 -4.40
N SER A 39 -12.09 13.98 -3.09
CA SER A 39 -11.69 15.22 -2.40
C SER A 39 -11.01 14.91 -1.08
N GLY A 40 -10.03 15.73 -0.70
CA GLY A 40 -9.29 15.57 0.55
C GLY A 40 -7.80 15.30 0.35
N ASP A 41 -7.05 15.24 1.46
CA ASP A 41 -5.59 15.07 1.43
C ASP A 41 -5.17 13.66 0.94
N ALA A 42 -6.04 12.66 1.05
CA ALA A 42 -5.77 11.27 0.67
C ALA A 42 -6.72 10.75 -0.44
N ALA A 43 -7.25 11.67 -1.26
CA ALA A 43 -8.30 11.41 -2.23
C ALA A 43 -7.99 10.26 -3.23
N LEU A 44 -6.76 10.19 -3.74
CA LEU A 44 -6.34 9.09 -4.62
C LEU A 44 -6.21 7.76 -3.85
N ALA A 45 -5.72 7.80 -2.62
CA ALA A 45 -5.64 6.60 -1.78
C ALA A 45 -7.02 6.03 -1.50
N GLU A 46 -7.97 6.87 -1.11
CA GLU A 46 -9.37 6.50 -0.86
C GLU A 46 -10.01 5.88 -2.11
N LEU A 47 -9.78 6.47 -3.29
CA LEU A 47 -10.23 5.90 -4.56
C LEU A 47 -9.67 4.49 -4.78
N ILE A 48 -8.37 4.28 -4.55
CA ILE A 48 -7.73 2.96 -4.71
C ILE A 48 -8.25 1.96 -3.66
N GLN A 49 -8.48 2.40 -2.42
CA GLN A 49 -9.06 1.57 -1.36
C GLN A 49 -10.44 1.05 -1.76
N ASN A 50 -11.31 1.93 -2.28
CA ASN A 50 -12.64 1.58 -2.78
C ASN A 50 -12.58 0.57 -3.93
N LEU A 51 -11.65 0.79 -4.89
CA LEU A 51 -11.37 -0.15 -5.98
C LEU A 51 -11.02 -1.55 -5.46
N ILE A 52 -10.06 -1.64 -4.54
CA ILE A 52 -9.61 -2.92 -3.98
C ILE A 52 -10.71 -3.61 -3.17
N LEU A 53 -11.56 -2.84 -2.48
CA LEU A 53 -12.58 -3.37 -1.57
C LEU A 53 -13.75 -4.03 -2.31
N PHE A 54 -14.19 -3.47 -3.44
CA PHE A 54 -15.37 -3.97 -4.18
C PHE A 54 -15.05 -4.92 -5.35
N ILE A 55 -13.82 -4.91 -5.90
CA ILE A 55 -13.41 -5.88 -6.95
C ILE A 55 -13.69 -7.35 -6.55
N PRO A 56 -13.34 -7.82 -5.33
CA PRO A 56 -13.59 -9.20 -4.90
C PRO A 56 -15.07 -9.60 -4.93
N LEU A 57 -16.00 -8.67 -4.67
CA LEU A 57 -17.43 -8.91 -4.79
C LEU A 57 -17.83 -9.17 -6.24
N GLY A 58 -17.34 -8.34 -7.17
CA GLY A 58 -17.55 -8.51 -8.60
C GLY A 58 -17.01 -9.86 -9.12
N VAL A 59 -15.80 -10.22 -8.70
CA VAL A 59 -15.17 -11.50 -9.04
C VAL A 59 -15.99 -12.68 -8.52
N SER A 60 -16.32 -12.68 -7.24
CA SER A 60 -16.97 -13.80 -6.57
C SER A 60 -18.38 -14.07 -7.09
N LEU A 61 -19.21 -13.03 -7.29
CA LEU A 61 -20.56 -13.17 -7.84
C LEU A 61 -20.55 -13.62 -9.31
N THR A 62 -19.59 -13.13 -10.10
CA THR A 62 -19.44 -13.57 -11.51
C THR A 62 -19.02 -15.04 -11.57
N LEU A 63 -18.08 -15.48 -10.71
CA LEU A 63 -17.71 -16.89 -10.57
C LEU A 63 -18.88 -17.75 -10.04
N ALA A 64 -19.81 -17.16 -9.30
CA ALA A 64 -21.07 -17.79 -8.89
C ALA A 64 -22.12 -17.86 -10.03
N ARG A 65 -21.79 -17.38 -11.24
CA ARG A 65 -22.64 -17.33 -12.44
C ARG A 65 -23.84 -16.39 -12.32
N VAL A 66 -23.71 -15.33 -11.53
CA VAL A 66 -24.67 -14.22 -11.57
C VAL A 66 -24.41 -13.41 -12.85
N LEU A 67 -25.48 -13.02 -13.55
CA LEU A 67 -25.37 -12.24 -14.79
C LEU A 67 -24.59 -10.92 -14.55
N PRO A 68 -23.65 -10.53 -15.44
CA PRO A 68 -22.81 -9.33 -15.30
C PRO A 68 -23.55 -8.07 -14.85
N GLY A 69 -24.66 -7.73 -15.52
CA GLY A 69 -25.45 -6.53 -15.18
C GLY A 69 -26.08 -6.61 -13.78
N ARG A 70 -26.46 -7.81 -13.32
CA ARG A 70 -26.98 -8.02 -11.96
C ARG A 70 -25.87 -7.88 -10.92
N VAL A 71 -24.66 -8.35 -11.21
CA VAL A 71 -23.50 -8.20 -10.32
C VAL A 71 -23.20 -6.72 -10.09
N VAL A 72 -23.14 -5.92 -11.16
CA VAL A 72 -22.93 -4.47 -11.08
C VAL A 72 -24.06 -3.79 -10.29
N ALA A 73 -25.32 -4.14 -10.55
CA ALA A 73 -26.46 -3.60 -9.82
C ALA A 73 -26.42 -3.95 -8.31
N ILE A 74 -26.02 -5.19 -7.95
CA ILE A 74 -25.85 -5.61 -6.55
C ILE A 74 -24.75 -4.80 -5.87
N GLY A 75 -23.60 -4.61 -6.54
CA GLY A 75 -22.51 -3.80 -6.01
C GLY A 75 -22.91 -2.35 -5.77
N GLY A 76 -23.61 -1.73 -6.74
CA GLY A 76 -24.12 -0.37 -6.61
C GLY A 76 -25.16 -0.23 -5.50
N LEU A 77 -26.09 -1.18 -5.39
CA LEU A 77 -27.09 -1.19 -4.31
C LEU A 77 -26.45 -1.36 -2.93
N LEU A 78 -25.45 -2.25 -2.80
CA LEU A 78 -24.69 -2.42 -1.56
C LEU A 78 -23.95 -1.14 -1.19
N SER A 79 -23.28 -0.50 -2.16
CA SER A 79 -22.58 0.76 -1.90
C SER A 79 -23.56 1.86 -1.47
N PHE A 80 -24.67 2.04 -2.18
CA PHE A 80 -25.71 3.00 -1.78
C PHE A 80 -26.21 2.72 -0.35
N THR A 81 -26.43 1.46 -0.01
CA THR A 81 -26.87 1.07 1.34
C THR A 81 -25.82 1.42 2.40
N VAL A 82 -24.54 1.17 2.12
CA VAL A 82 -23.44 1.52 3.03
C VAL A 82 -23.36 3.02 3.26
N GLU A 83 -23.32 3.82 2.20
CA GLU A 83 -23.28 5.29 2.29
C GLU A 83 -24.51 5.81 3.03
N PHE A 84 -25.70 5.30 2.70
CA PHE A 84 -26.91 5.67 3.40
C PHE A 84 -26.86 5.33 4.90
N LEU A 85 -26.26 4.22 5.31
CA LEU A 85 -26.10 3.89 6.73
C LEU A 85 -25.06 4.78 7.42
N GLN A 86 -24.01 5.17 6.71
CA GLN A 86 -22.95 6.03 7.25
C GLN A 86 -23.44 7.42 7.68
N GLN A 87 -24.56 7.91 7.13
CA GLN A 87 -25.17 9.17 7.59
C GLN A 87 -25.53 9.15 9.09
N TYR A 88 -25.71 7.95 9.66
CA TYR A 88 -26.03 7.73 11.09
C TYR A 88 -24.81 7.33 11.92
N ILE A 89 -23.61 7.29 11.33
CA ILE A 89 -22.36 6.92 12.01
C ILE A 89 -21.54 8.19 12.26
N PRO A 90 -21.24 8.55 13.51
CA PRO A 90 -20.42 9.71 13.82
C PRO A 90 -19.06 9.67 13.09
N GLY A 91 -18.74 10.81 12.49
CA GLY A 91 -17.50 11.04 11.77
C GLY A 91 -17.37 10.40 10.38
N ARG A 92 -18.48 9.90 9.82
CA ARG A 92 -18.57 9.51 8.41
C ARG A 92 -19.33 10.54 7.59
N ASP A 93 -18.86 10.74 6.38
CA ASP A 93 -19.48 11.63 5.39
C ASP A 93 -19.89 10.78 4.17
N PRO A 94 -21.19 10.53 3.95
CA PRO A 94 -21.64 9.74 2.82
C PRO A 94 -21.34 10.44 1.49
N SER A 95 -20.87 9.67 0.50
CA SER A 95 -20.32 10.21 -0.74
C SER A 95 -20.95 9.57 -1.97
N VAL A 96 -21.46 10.41 -2.88
CA VAL A 96 -21.88 9.95 -4.22
C VAL A 96 -20.68 9.43 -5.03
N GLY A 97 -19.50 10.03 -4.81
CA GLY A 97 -18.24 9.57 -5.41
C GLY A 97 -17.92 8.12 -5.05
N ASP A 98 -18.16 7.73 -3.79
CA ASP A 98 -17.91 6.37 -3.31
C ASP A 98 -18.89 5.37 -3.93
N ILE A 99 -20.17 5.73 -4.09
CA ILE A 99 -21.15 4.90 -4.80
C ILE A 99 -20.69 4.62 -6.24
N VAL A 100 -20.28 5.66 -6.96
CA VAL A 100 -19.81 5.52 -8.34
C VAL A 100 -18.55 4.68 -8.40
N SER A 101 -17.56 4.97 -7.55
CA SER A 101 -16.29 4.24 -7.47
C SER A 101 -16.52 2.76 -7.17
N ASN A 102 -17.27 2.43 -6.13
CA ASN A 102 -17.56 1.05 -5.72
C ASN A 102 -18.35 0.27 -6.78
N THR A 103 -19.24 0.95 -7.52
CA THR A 103 -19.97 0.34 -8.65
C THR A 103 -19.02 0.02 -9.80
N ILE A 104 -18.13 0.95 -10.17
CA ILE A 104 -17.09 0.73 -11.18
C ILE A 104 -16.16 -0.41 -10.76
N SER A 105 -15.75 -0.43 -9.50
CA SER A 105 -14.92 -1.48 -8.89
C SER A 105 -15.54 -2.86 -9.03
N THR A 106 -16.83 -2.96 -8.77
CA THR A 106 -17.60 -4.20 -8.96
C THR A 106 -17.60 -4.61 -10.43
N ALA A 107 -17.79 -3.66 -11.36
CA ALA A 107 -17.74 -3.92 -12.80
C ALA A 107 -16.34 -4.36 -13.27
N LEU A 108 -15.26 -3.80 -12.70
CA LEU A 108 -13.90 -4.26 -12.95
C LEU A 108 -13.70 -5.70 -12.47
N GLY A 109 -14.26 -6.07 -11.31
CA GLY A 109 -14.26 -7.46 -10.83
C GLY A 109 -14.97 -8.42 -11.77
N VAL A 110 -16.10 -8.00 -12.37
CA VAL A 110 -16.78 -8.75 -13.44
C VAL A 110 -15.86 -8.90 -14.65
N LEU A 111 -15.28 -7.80 -15.13
CA LEU A 111 -14.39 -7.79 -16.29
C LEU A 111 -13.18 -8.70 -16.10
N LEU A 112 -12.58 -8.75 -14.91
CA LEU A 112 -11.47 -9.64 -14.61
C LEU A 112 -11.82 -11.12 -14.83
N VAL A 113 -13.02 -11.54 -14.45
CA VAL A 113 -13.49 -12.92 -14.63
C VAL A 113 -13.88 -13.21 -16.08
N VAL A 114 -14.59 -12.28 -16.72
CA VAL A 114 -15.01 -12.42 -18.13
C VAL A 114 -13.80 -12.46 -19.07
N ALA A 115 -12.81 -11.60 -18.82
CA ALA A 115 -11.59 -11.51 -19.62
C ALA A 115 -10.53 -12.54 -19.22
N ALA A 116 -10.66 -13.21 -18.06
CA ALA A 116 -9.75 -14.26 -17.57
C ALA A 116 -9.27 -15.23 -18.66
N PRO A 117 -10.13 -15.72 -19.57
CA PRO A 117 -9.70 -16.64 -20.61
C PRO A 117 -8.62 -16.09 -21.54
N ILE A 118 -8.65 -14.79 -21.81
CA ILE A 118 -7.76 -14.12 -22.76
C ILE A 118 -6.33 -14.05 -22.19
N TRP A 119 -6.20 -13.88 -20.88
CA TRP A 119 -4.91 -13.61 -20.24
C TRP A 119 -4.37 -14.74 -19.37
N LEU A 120 -5.22 -15.63 -18.84
CA LEU A 120 -4.78 -16.82 -18.10
C LEU A 120 -4.46 -18.02 -19.00
N TRP A 121 -5.09 -18.12 -20.18
CA TRP A 121 -4.94 -19.28 -21.07
C TRP A 121 -4.26 -18.91 -22.39
N ALA A 122 -3.23 -18.06 -22.31
CA ALA A 122 -2.49 -17.62 -23.48
C ALA A 122 -1.51 -18.71 -23.98
N PRO A 123 -1.26 -18.81 -25.31
CA PRO A 123 -0.26 -19.70 -25.90
C PRO A 123 1.15 -19.54 -25.29
N PRO A 124 2.06 -20.52 -25.43
CA PRO A 124 3.39 -20.52 -24.79
C PRO A 124 4.19 -19.22 -24.98
N ARG A 125 4.26 -18.72 -26.23
CA ARG A 125 4.96 -17.47 -26.56
C ARG A 125 4.38 -16.25 -25.82
N ARG A 126 3.06 -16.22 -25.62
CA ARG A 126 2.39 -15.16 -24.87
C ARG A 126 2.59 -15.33 -23.36
N SER A 127 2.58 -16.56 -22.84
CA SER A 127 2.87 -16.83 -21.42
C SER A 127 4.28 -16.36 -21.01
N ALA A 128 5.31 -16.60 -21.84
CA ALA A 128 6.65 -16.10 -21.56
C ALA A 128 6.71 -14.55 -21.53
N TRP A 129 6.01 -13.89 -22.45
CA TRP A 129 5.91 -12.43 -22.46
C TRP A 129 5.11 -11.89 -21.25
N GLN A 130 4.02 -12.56 -20.87
CA GLN A 130 3.22 -12.21 -19.69
C GLN A 130 4.02 -12.34 -18.39
N ALA A 131 4.89 -13.35 -18.26
CA ALA A 131 5.79 -13.47 -17.11
C ALA A 131 6.75 -12.27 -17.01
N ARG A 132 7.33 -11.85 -18.15
CA ARG A 132 8.22 -10.68 -18.21
C ARG A 132 7.46 -9.37 -17.94
N LEU A 133 6.27 -9.21 -18.51
CA LEU A 133 5.42 -8.05 -18.27
C LEU A 133 5.03 -7.98 -16.79
N ALA A 134 4.67 -9.11 -16.17
CA ALA A 134 4.37 -9.17 -14.75
C ALA A 134 5.56 -8.76 -13.88
N ALA A 135 6.76 -9.24 -14.23
CA ALA A 135 7.99 -8.85 -13.54
C ALA A 135 8.28 -7.36 -13.73
N LEU A 136 8.09 -6.83 -14.94
CA LEU A 136 8.26 -5.40 -15.23
C LEU A 136 7.28 -4.55 -14.44
N VAL A 137 6.00 -4.92 -14.40
CA VAL A 137 4.97 -4.24 -13.61
C VAL A 137 5.32 -4.27 -12.13
N ALA A 138 5.78 -5.41 -11.59
CA ALA A 138 6.23 -5.49 -10.20
C ALA A 138 7.39 -4.52 -9.91
N VAL A 139 8.41 -4.48 -10.78
CA VAL A 139 9.55 -3.56 -10.64
C VAL A 139 9.11 -2.10 -10.77
N LEU A 140 8.18 -1.78 -11.67
CA LEU A 140 7.62 -0.43 -11.80
C LEU A 140 6.82 -0.01 -10.58
N VAL A 141 6.06 -0.93 -9.97
CA VAL A 141 5.34 -0.68 -8.70
C VAL A 141 6.32 -0.40 -7.57
N TRP A 142 7.42 -1.17 -7.48
CA TRP A 142 8.45 -0.93 -6.46
C TRP A 142 9.21 0.37 -6.71
N TYR A 143 9.53 0.68 -7.97
CA TYR A 143 10.16 1.95 -8.33
C TYR A 143 9.23 3.12 -8.00
N GLY A 144 7.95 3.01 -8.34
CA GLY A 144 6.92 3.99 -8.00
C GLY A 144 6.79 4.16 -6.48
N THR A 145 6.87 3.07 -5.71
CA THR A 145 6.91 3.12 -4.24
C THR A 145 8.08 3.97 -3.75
N GLY A 146 9.29 3.72 -4.27
CA GLY A 146 10.48 4.50 -3.95
C GLY A 146 10.34 5.97 -4.33
N ALA A 147 9.92 6.24 -5.56
CA ALA A 147 9.72 7.61 -6.05
C ALA A 147 8.66 8.38 -5.24
N MET A 148 7.59 7.72 -4.79
CA MET A 148 6.52 8.36 -4.00
C MET A 148 6.89 8.60 -2.54
N LEU A 149 7.76 7.75 -1.96
CA LEU A 149 8.22 7.85 -0.57
C LEU A 149 9.52 8.65 -0.40
N GLN A 150 10.12 9.09 -1.51
CA GLN A 150 11.28 9.96 -1.48
C GLN A 150 10.96 11.27 -0.76
N GLN A 151 11.93 11.71 0.03
CA GLN A 151 11.83 12.98 0.71
C GLN A 151 12.04 14.14 -0.27
N THR A 152 11.09 15.07 -0.29
CA THR A 152 11.20 16.33 -1.02
C THR A 152 11.33 17.47 -0.03
N PHE A 153 12.43 18.23 -0.10
CA PHE A 153 12.58 19.46 0.68
C PHE A 153 12.38 20.65 -0.26
N PRO A 154 11.28 21.42 -0.13
CA PRO A 154 11.10 22.63 -0.91
C PRO A 154 12.20 23.66 -0.57
N PRO A 155 12.45 24.65 -1.45
CA PRO A 155 13.48 25.66 -1.20
C PRO A 155 13.26 26.40 0.12
N ARG A 156 14.37 26.74 0.79
CA ARG A 156 14.38 27.62 1.97
C ARG A 156 13.94 29.05 1.57
N PRO A 157 13.49 29.88 2.53
CA PRO A 157 13.44 29.70 3.99
C PRO A 157 12.23 28.89 4.50
N TYR A 158 12.35 28.35 5.72
CA TYR A 158 11.28 27.64 6.41
C TYR A 158 10.77 28.44 7.61
N ARG A 159 9.47 28.32 7.89
CA ARG A 159 8.83 28.84 9.11
C ARG A 159 8.53 27.69 10.06
N ILE A 160 8.94 27.82 11.32
CA ILE A 160 8.69 26.82 12.35
C ILE A 160 7.54 27.30 13.23
N VAL A 161 6.53 26.45 13.37
CA VAL A 161 5.37 26.72 14.22
C VAL A 161 5.35 25.68 15.34
N PRO A 162 5.60 26.09 16.60
CA PRO A 162 5.47 25.20 17.75
C PRO A 162 4.00 24.93 18.06
N THR A 163 3.71 23.71 18.53
CA THR A 163 2.38 23.26 18.99
C THR A 163 1.24 23.73 18.10
N PRO A 164 1.28 23.44 16.77
CA PRO A 164 0.30 23.96 15.84
C PRO A 164 -1.09 23.47 16.20
N ASN A 165 -2.08 24.35 16.13
CA ASN A 165 -3.47 23.98 16.25
C ASN A 165 -3.99 23.59 14.86
N SER A 166 -4.40 22.33 14.68
CA SER A 166 -4.95 21.83 13.42
C SER A 166 -6.16 20.97 13.71
N PRO A 167 -7.26 21.09 12.96
CA PRO A 167 -8.44 20.25 13.16
C PRO A 167 -8.17 18.76 12.90
N LYS A 168 -7.10 18.41 12.17
CA LYS A 168 -6.73 17.01 11.87
C LYS A 168 -5.97 16.31 12.99
N PHE A 169 -5.35 17.07 13.88
CA PHE A 169 -4.47 16.52 14.90
C PHE A 169 -4.89 17.00 16.28
N ARG A 170 -4.60 16.21 17.32
CA ARG A 170 -4.90 16.65 18.68
C ARG A 170 -3.89 17.70 19.11
N HIS A 171 -4.36 18.82 19.62
CA HIS A 171 -3.47 19.85 20.15
C HIS A 171 -2.60 19.29 21.28
N TYR A 172 -1.28 19.47 21.17
CA TYR A 172 -0.34 19.02 22.19
C TYR A 172 -0.53 19.83 23.47
N LYS A 173 -0.74 19.15 24.61
CA LYS A 173 -1.06 19.77 25.91
C LYS A 173 0.16 20.06 26.80
N GLY A 174 1.37 19.79 26.31
CA GLY A 174 2.60 20.26 26.92
C GLY A 174 3.06 21.59 26.32
N GLU A 175 4.30 21.97 26.56
CA GLU A 175 4.87 23.24 26.08
C GLU A 175 6.18 23.00 25.34
N VAL A 176 6.35 23.62 24.17
CA VAL A 176 7.64 23.61 23.47
C VAL A 176 8.49 24.79 23.95
N LEU A 177 9.58 24.48 24.65
CA LEU A 177 10.46 25.47 25.29
C LEU A 177 11.45 26.07 24.31
N LYS A 178 12.02 25.25 23.42
CA LYS A 178 13.04 25.69 22.48
C LYS A 178 13.08 24.80 21.25
N VAL A 179 13.24 25.41 20.09
CA VAL A 179 13.55 24.72 18.83
C VAL A 179 14.91 25.19 18.34
N THR A 180 15.80 24.24 18.07
CA THR A 180 17.14 24.51 17.53
C THR A 180 17.27 23.80 16.18
N THR A 181 17.61 24.55 15.14
CA THR A 181 17.75 24.04 13.78
C THR A 181 19.20 24.08 13.33
N GLY A 182 19.71 22.95 12.85
CA GLY A 182 20.94 22.88 12.07
C GLY A 182 20.65 22.62 10.60
N GLU A 183 21.69 22.39 9.79
CA GLU A 183 21.51 22.14 8.36
C GLU A 183 20.72 20.86 8.06
N ARG A 184 20.89 19.83 8.89
CA ARG A 184 20.25 18.51 8.78
C ARG A 184 19.69 18.00 10.11
N THR A 185 19.65 18.85 11.11
CA THR A 185 19.24 18.51 12.47
C THR A 185 18.13 19.43 12.93
N LEU A 186 17.18 18.86 13.67
CA LEU A 186 16.09 19.59 14.29
C LEU A 186 15.94 19.06 15.71
N GLU A 187 16.20 19.94 16.68
CA GLU A 187 16.11 19.61 18.09
C GLU A 187 14.98 20.41 18.72
N VAL A 188 14.10 19.72 19.41
CA VAL A 188 12.95 20.28 20.12
C VAL A 188 13.06 19.92 21.58
N ARG A 189 13.21 20.92 22.43
CA ARG A 189 13.12 20.78 23.88
C ARG A 189 11.72 21.17 24.31
N ALA A 190 11.01 20.25 24.96
CA ALA A 190 9.61 20.43 25.33
C ALA A 190 9.31 19.81 26.70
N VAL A 191 8.21 20.26 27.30
CA VAL A 191 7.61 19.69 28.51
C VAL A 191 6.56 18.66 28.07
N ALA A 192 6.59 17.48 28.69
CA ALA A 192 5.63 16.41 28.44
C ALA A 192 4.22 16.83 28.84
N ALA A 193 3.24 16.46 28.03
CA ALA A 193 1.83 16.69 28.35
C ALA A 193 1.44 16.04 29.70
N PRO A 194 0.44 16.57 30.43
CA PRO A 194 -0.02 16.02 31.71
C PRO A 194 -0.51 14.56 31.62
N TYR A 195 -0.91 14.14 30.43
CA TYR A 195 -1.28 12.76 30.11
C TYR A 195 -0.71 12.41 28.73
N PRO A 196 -0.30 11.15 28.48
CA PRO A 196 0.10 10.72 27.15
C PRO A 196 -0.99 11.01 26.12
N PRO A 197 -0.66 11.58 24.96
CA PRO A 197 -1.64 11.84 23.92
C PRO A 197 -2.33 10.55 23.48
N ASP A 198 -3.66 10.57 23.39
CA ASP A 198 -4.48 9.47 22.87
C ASP A 198 -4.53 9.43 21.34
N ARG A 199 -4.01 10.47 20.68
CA ARG A 199 -3.84 10.58 19.23
C ARG A 199 -2.59 11.39 18.91
N THR A 200 -2.16 11.32 17.64
CA THR A 200 -1.06 12.13 17.11
C THR A 200 -1.22 13.61 17.46
N SER A 201 -0.26 14.12 18.23
CA SER A 201 -0.17 15.49 18.72
C SER A 201 1.12 16.16 18.26
N PRO A 202 1.05 17.09 17.29
CA PRO A 202 2.18 17.83 16.78
C PRO A 202 2.93 18.61 17.87
N LEU A 203 4.23 18.33 18.00
CA LEU A 203 5.14 19.15 18.79
C LEU A 203 5.52 20.39 17.98
N ILE A 204 5.93 20.20 16.73
CA ILE A 204 6.29 21.27 15.81
C ILE A 204 5.87 20.92 14.39
N VAL A 205 5.58 21.95 13.59
CA VAL A 205 5.49 21.84 12.13
C VAL A 205 6.46 22.82 11.49
N VAL A 206 7.17 22.35 10.47
CA VAL A 206 8.03 23.15 9.62
C VAL A 206 7.28 23.39 8.31
N LEU A 207 7.07 24.64 7.98
CA LEU A 207 6.34 25.09 6.79
C LEU A 207 7.30 25.75 5.79
N SER A 208 7.01 25.57 4.51
CA SER A 208 7.58 26.36 3.42
C SER A 208 7.02 27.80 3.45
N LEU A 209 7.56 28.68 2.59
CA LEU A 209 7.00 30.02 2.36
C LEU A 209 5.55 29.98 1.86
N ASP A 210 5.20 28.96 1.07
CA ASP A 210 3.84 28.77 0.53
C ASP A 210 2.93 27.97 1.48
N ASP A 211 3.25 27.98 2.78
CA ASP A 211 2.54 27.25 3.85
C ASP A 211 2.41 25.74 3.64
N GLN A 212 3.23 25.16 2.75
CA GLN A 212 3.31 23.72 2.56
C GLN A 212 4.05 23.04 3.72
N ARG A 213 3.51 21.93 4.23
CA ARG A 213 4.10 21.17 5.34
C ARG A 213 5.35 20.43 4.87
N VAL A 214 6.51 20.86 5.33
CA VAL A 214 7.81 20.24 5.03
C VAL A 214 8.10 19.09 5.97
N LEU A 215 7.86 19.30 7.27
CA LEU A 215 8.15 18.33 8.32
C LEU A 215 7.19 18.50 9.48
N LEU A 216 6.75 17.40 10.06
CA LEU A 216 5.88 17.35 11.23
C LEU A 216 6.47 16.37 12.23
N LEU A 217 6.87 16.87 13.40
CA LEU A 217 7.33 16.05 14.51
C LEU A 217 6.23 16.02 15.56
N SER A 218 5.76 14.83 15.93
CA SER A 218 4.60 14.66 16.81
C SER A 218 4.86 13.62 17.90
N ALA A 219 4.17 13.77 19.02
CA ALA A 219 4.02 12.74 20.03
C ALA A 219 2.71 11.98 19.78
N ASP A 220 2.74 10.65 19.79
CA ASP A 220 1.56 9.80 19.61
C ASP A 220 1.60 8.66 20.63
N GLY A 221 0.90 8.86 21.75
CA GLY A 221 0.96 7.97 22.91
C GLY A 221 2.41 7.74 23.38
N PRO A 222 2.91 6.48 23.41
CA PRO A 222 4.28 6.16 23.81
C PRO A 222 5.33 6.40 22.72
N ASP A 223 4.92 6.82 21.51
CA ASP A 223 5.78 6.91 20.35
C ASP A 223 6.10 8.36 19.99
N LEU A 224 7.28 8.57 19.40
CA LEU A 224 7.62 9.81 18.70
C LEU A 224 7.53 9.55 17.19
N THR A 225 6.82 10.42 16.46
CA THR A 225 6.55 10.24 15.03
C THR A 225 7.07 11.42 14.22
N LEU A 226 7.50 11.10 13.00
CA LEU A 226 7.98 12.05 12.01
C LEU A 226 7.24 11.83 10.69
N ARG A 227 6.64 12.90 10.18
CA ARG A 227 6.17 12.97 8.79
C ARG A 227 6.95 14.06 8.08
N TYR A 228 7.15 13.89 6.78
CA TYR A 228 7.86 14.84 5.94
C TYR A 228 7.23 14.89 4.55
N ASP A 229 7.46 15.99 3.85
CA ASP A 229 6.97 16.19 2.49
C ASP A 229 7.54 15.13 1.53
N MET A 230 6.65 14.54 0.74
CA MET A 230 6.96 13.47 -0.20
C MET A 230 6.01 13.54 -1.40
N PRO A 231 6.41 13.08 -2.60
CA PRO A 231 5.56 13.12 -3.78
C PRO A 231 4.19 12.46 -3.58
N ALA A 232 4.10 11.41 -2.73
CA ALA A 232 2.83 10.79 -2.38
C ALA A 232 1.76 11.80 -1.92
N VAL A 233 2.12 12.79 -1.10
CA VAL A 233 1.20 13.80 -0.56
C VAL A 233 0.63 14.67 -1.69
N HIS A 234 1.45 15.05 -2.66
CA HIS A 234 1.05 15.87 -3.81
C HIS A 234 0.14 15.11 -4.78
N TRP A 235 0.25 13.78 -4.80
CA TRP A 235 -0.65 12.89 -5.52
C TRP A 235 -1.87 12.47 -4.70
N THR A 236 -2.06 13.02 -3.50
CA THR A 236 -3.15 12.66 -2.56
C THR A 236 -3.17 11.17 -2.20
N LEU A 237 -1.99 10.55 -2.13
CA LEU A 237 -1.79 9.22 -1.56
C LEU A 237 -1.61 9.32 -0.04
N GLU A 238 -1.70 8.18 0.65
CA GLU A 238 -1.46 8.13 2.09
C GLU A 238 -0.02 8.50 2.45
N GLN A 239 0.13 9.19 3.58
CA GLN A 239 1.43 9.65 4.08
C GLN A 239 1.85 8.83 5.31
N PRO A 240 2.65 7.76 5.12
CA PRO A 240 3.16 7.01 6.26
C PRO A 240 4.10 7.85 7.13
N ASP A 241 4.18 7.50 8.42
CA ASP A 241 5.10 8.11 9.38
C ASP A 241 6.32 7.22 9.65
N LEU A 242 7.44 7.86 10.02
CA LEU A 242 8.55 7.20 10.69
C LEU A 242 8.35 7.30 12.19
N ARG A 243 8.49 6.17 12.88
CA ARG A 243 8.04 6.05 14.27
C ARG A 243 9.12 5.45 15.16
N LEU A 244 9.58 6.24 16.12
CA LEU A 244 10.39 5.77 17.25
C LEU A 244 9.46 5.18 18.31
N ARG A 245 9.23 3.87 18.18
CA ARG A 245 8.30 3.13 19.04
C ARG A 245 8.79 3.08 20.48
N ASN A 246 7.89 3.34 21.41
CA ASN A 246 8.17 3.49 22.85
C ASN A 246 9.21 4.58 23.18
N GLY A 247 9.52 5.49 22.25
CA GLY A 247 10.51 6.54 22.46
C GLY A 247 10.14 7.52 23.56
N MET A 248 8.83 7.75 23.77
CA MET A 248 8.30 8.63 24.81
C MET A 248 8.06 7.92 26.14
N LYS A 249 8.10 6.58 26.18
CA LYS A 249 7.84 5.78 27.39
C LYS A 249 8.73 6.18 28.60
N PRO A 250 10.01 6.57 28.43
CA PRO A 250 10.84 7.01 29.54
C PRO A 250 10.54 8.42 30.06
N VAL A 251 9.66 9.19 29.40
CA VAL A 251 9.35 10.58 29.75
C VAL A 251 8.10 10.61 30.62
N ALA A 252 8.20 11.05 31.88
CA ALA A 252 7.04 11.17 32.73
C ALA A 252 6.23 12.45 32.38
N PRO A 253 4.92 12.47 32.67
CA PRO A 253 4.11 13.68 32.50
C PRO A 253 4.72 14.88 33.24
N GLY A 254 4.83 16.03 32.58
CA GLY A 254 5.47 17.23 33.12
C GLY A 254 7.00 17.26 33.06
N ASP A 255 7.67 16.17 32.70
CA ASP A 255 9.13 16.18 32.53
C ASP A 255 9.54 16.97 31.29
N THR A 256 10.74 17.57 31.37
CA THR A 256 11.39 18.12 30.19
C THR A 256 12.08 17.01 29.41
N PHE A 257 11.85 16.95 28.11
CA PHE A 257 12.53 16.04 27.19
C PHE A 257 13.06 16.78 25.97
N THR A 258 14.04 16.16 25.32
CA THR A 258 14.60 16.61 24.06
C THR A 258 14.31 15.58 22.99
N ALA A 259 13.53 15.97 21.99
CA ALA A 259 13.32 15.20 20.76
C ALA A 259 14.25 15.74 19.67
N THR A 260 15.07 14.86 19.09
CA THR A 260 15.99 15.21 18.00
C THR A 260 15.64 14.41 16.76
N PHE A 261 15.55 15.12 15.64
CA PHE A 261 15.56 14.55 14.30
C PHE A 261 16.90 14.87 13.63
N THR A 262 17.51 13.88 12.99
CA THR A 262 18.72 14.07 12.17
C THR A 262 18.56 13.32 10.86
N ALA A 263 18.70 14.03 9.74
CA ALA A 263 18.82 13.43 8.42
C ALA A 263 20.29 13.02 8.21
N SER A 264 20.52 11.75 7.92
CA SER A 264 21.86 11.21 7.67
C SER A 264 22.44 11.72 6.35
N THR A 265 23.74 11.50 6.14
CA THR A 265 24.50 12.02 5.01
C THR A 265 24.05 11.44 3.67
N ARG A 266 24.53 12.03 2.57
CA ARG A 266 24.22 11.61 1.20
C ARG A 266 24.57 10.15 0.91
N ASP A 267 25.46 9.56 1.71
CA ASP A 267 25.98 8.19 1.54
C ASP A 267 25.17 7.14 2.31
N ASP A 268 24.32 7.54 3.27
CA ASP A 268 23.39 6.64 3.98
C ASP A 268 22.08 7.39 4.26
N PRO A 269 21.05 7.27 3.40
CA PRO A 269 19.85 8.12 3.40
C PRO A 269 18.87 7.85 4.56
N GLY A 270 19.34 7.32 5.68
CA GLY A 270 18.52 7.05 6.85
C GLY A 270 18.18 8.28 7.69
N PHE A 271 17.11 8.17 8.46
CA PHE A 271 16.79 9.14 9.51
C PHE A 271 17.14 8.60 10.88
N CYS A 272 17.57 9.49 11.77
CA CYS A 272 17.68 9.23 13.19
C CYS A 272 16.61 10.04 13.95
N LEU A 273 15.87 9.35 14.82
CA LEU A 273 15.00 9.98 15.80
C LEU A 273 15.51 9.59 17.18
N ARG A 274 15.57 10.59 18.06
CA ARG A 274 16.02 10.43 19.43
C ARG A 274 15.09 11.16 20.38
N VAL A 275 14.78 10.53 21.51
CA VAL A 275 14.16 11.15 22.68
C VAL A 275 15.10 10.93 23.87
N ASN A 276 15.71 11.99 24.37
CA ASN A 276 16.72 11.91 25.42
C ASN A 276 17.83 10.88 25.06
N ALA A 277 17.91 9.77 25.80
CA ALA A 277 18.87 8.69 25.55
C ALA A 277 18.35 7.58 24.61
N THR A 278 17.06 7.58 24.26
CA THR A 278 16.47 6.56 23.39
C THR A 278 16.61 7.00 21.94
N GLU A 279 17.42 6.30 21.16
CA GLU A 279 17.69 6.63 19.76
C GLU A 279 17.43 5.44 18.84
N ARG A 280 16.96 5.75 17.62
CA ARG A 280 16.97 4.80 16.52
C ARG A 280 17.41 5.51 15.25
N CYS A 281 18.43 4.95 14.62
CA CYS A 281 18.97 5.40 13.34
C CYS A 281 18.62 4.45 12.19
N HIS A 282 19.01 4.83 10.98
CA HIS A 282 18.73 4.11 9.74
C HIS A 282 17.24 3.82 9.56
N MET A 283 16.37 4.75 9.96
CA MET A 283 14.93 4.63 9.67
C MET A 283 14.65 5.08 8.26
N GLY A 284 13.64 4.45 7.64
CA GLY A 284 13.26 4.68 6.26
C GLY A 284 12.31 3.59 5.78
N TYR A 285 11.89 3.71 4.53
CA TYR A 285 10.97 2.79 3.89
C TYR A 285 11.68 1.74 3.03
N THR A 286 10.98 0.66 2.77
CA THR A 286 11.37 -0.49 1.95
C THR A 286 10.44 -0.55 0.74
N ILE A 287 10.77 -1.37 -0.25
CA ILE A 287 9.87 -1.63 -1.39
C ILE A 287 8.56 -2.30 -0.93
N GLY A 288 8.57 -3.03 0.19
CA GLY A 288 7.41 -3.63 0.81
C GLY A 288 6.43 -2.61 1.38
N ASP A 289 6.82 -1.35 1.55
CA ASP A 289 5.96 -0.30 2.11
C ASP A 289 5.00 0.32 1.07
N GLY A 290 4.98 -0.14 -0.18
CA GLY A 290 4.14 0.41 -1.25
C GLY A 290 2.63 0.38 -0.95
N TRP A 291 2.16 -0.62 -0.19
CA TRP A 291 0.76 -0.66 0.24
C TRP A 291 0.39 0.47 1.22
N LYS A 292 1.36 1.04 1.94
CA LYS A 292 1.13 2.14 2.88
C LYS A 292 0.75 3.44 2.17
N LEU A 293 1.07 3.57 0.88
CA LEU A 293 0.61 4.67 0.02
C LEU A 293 -0.90 4.59 -0.27
N ILE A 294 -1.50 3.42 -0.06
CA ILE A 294 -2.92 3.18 -0.26
C ILE A 294 -3.66 3.24 1.07
N TYR A 295 -3.14 2.58 2.10
CA TYR A 295 -3.75 2.57 3.43
C TYR A 295 -2.67 2.38 4.49
N TYR A 296 -2.54 3.32 5.42
CA TYR A 296 -1.57 3.21 6.52
C TYR A 296 -2.26 3.14 7.88
N PRO A 297 -2.38 1.93 8.48
CA PRO A 297 -2.95 1.78 9.80
C PRO A 297 -1.93 2.21 10.86
N GLU A 298 -2.11 3.42 11.38
CA GLU A 298 -1.27 3.99 12.43
C GLU A 298 -1.20 3.10 13.69
N GLY A 299 -0.06 3.13 14.38
CA GLY A 299 0.12 2.42 15.66
C GLY A 299 0.19 0.89 15.60
N ARG A 300 -0.01 0.24 14.45
CA ARG A 300 0.06 -1.24 14.34
C ARG A 300 1.44 -1.79 14.67
N PRO A 301 1.55 -2.99 15.27
CA PRO A 301 2.83 -3.53 15.72
C PRO A 301 3.76 -3.87 14.54
N PRO A 302 5.10 -3.79 14.71
CA PRO A 302 6.06 -4.01 13.63
C PRO A 302 5.94 -5.35 12.90
N TRP A 303 5.64 -6.43 13.62
CA TRP A 303 5.51 -7.77 13.04
C TRP A 303 4.34 -7.84 12.05
N MET A 304 3.25 -7.13 12.34
CA MET A 304 2.06 -7.10 11.49
C MET A 304 2.34 -6.30 10.22
N LEU A 305 3.01 -5.15 10.35
CA LEU A 305 3.45 -4.37 9.19
C LEU A 305 4.42 -5.18 8.32
N GLY A 306 5.40 -5.86 8.93
CA GLY A 306 6.33 -6.73 8.21
C GLY A 306 5.63 -7.89 7.48
N LEU A 307 4.59 -8.48 8.09
CA LEU A 307 3.77 -9.49 7.43
C LEU A 307 3.03 -8.93 6.20
N ILE A 308 2.43 -7.74 6.31
CA ILE A 308 1.74 -7.10 5.18
C ILE A 308 2.76 -6.73 4.08
N ASN A 309 3.94 -6.22 4.44
CA ASN A 309 5.04 -5.98 3.48
C ASN A 309 5.40 -7.28 2.73
N THR A 310 5.56 -8.40 3.43
CA THR A 310 5.82 -9.71 2.80
C THR A 310 4.69 -10.11 1.85
N LEU A 311 3.43 -9.97 2.27
CA LEU A 311 2.27 -10.34 1.44
C LEU A 311 2.10 -9.42 0.22
N TRP A 312 2.43 -8.14 0.36
CA TRP A 312 2.48 -7.19 -0.74
C TRP A 312 3.46 -7.65 -1.82
N ILE A 313 4.69 -8.01 -1.42
CA ILE A 313 5.70 -8.54 -2.34
C ILE A 313 5.26 -9.87 -2.98
N VAL A 314 4.66 -10.79 -2.20
CA VAL A 314 4.06 -12.03 -2.72
C VAL A 314 3.06 -11.71 -3.84
N GLY A 315 2.15 -10.77 -3.60
CA GLY A 315 1.13 -10.34 -4.55
C GLY A 315 1.71 -9.75 -5.83
N CYS A 316 2.77 -8.93 -5.72
CA CYS A 316 3.43 -8.34 -6.89
C CYS A 316 4.03 -9.38 -7.84
N VAL A 317 4.55 -10.50 -7.33
CA VAL A 317 5.32 -11.47 -8.14
C VAL A 317 4.64 -12.81 -8.39
N ILE A 318 3.45 -13.06 -7.81
CA ILE A 318 2.73 -14.32 -8.02
C ILE A 318 2.45 -14.61 -9.50
N GLY A 319 2.16 -13.57 -10.29
CA GLY A 319 1.96 -13.67 -11.73
C GLY A 319 3.21 -14.15 -12.47
N VAL A 320 4.40 -13.70 -12.04
CA VAL A 320 5.69 -14.08 -12.65
C VAL A 320 5.85 -15.60 -12.62
N GLY A 321 5.65 -16.20 -11.44
CA GLY A 321 5.72 -17.66 -11.29
C GLY A 321 4.64 -18.38 -12.10
N PHE A 322 3.41 -17.88 -12.06
CA PHE A 322 2.26 -18.48 -12.76
C PHE A 322 2.49 -18.60 -14.26
N TRP A 323 2.83 -17.51 -14.93
CA TRP A 323 3.04 -17.50 -16.38
C TRP A 323 4.35 -18.18 -16.79
N ALA A 324 5.39 -18.15 -15.95
CA ALA A 324 6.63 -18.88 -16.20
C ALA A 324 6.42 -20.41 -16.20
N ALA A 325 5.63 -20.93 -15.27
CA ALA A 325 5.29 -22.35 -15.22
C ALA A 325 4.47 -22.79 -16.45
N ARG A 326 3.53 -21.94 -16.89
CA ARG A 326 2.66 -22.24 -18.03
C ARG A 326 3.42 -22.25 -19.35
N GLY A 327 4.31 -21.27 -19.57
CA GLY A 327 5.14 -21.22 -20.78
C GLY A 327 5.94 -22.51 -21.01
N ARG A 328 6.57 -23.05 -19.95
CA ARG A 328 7.35 -24.30 -20.02
C ARG A 328 6.52 -25.56 -20.32
N ARG A 329 5.25 -25.59 -19.91
CA ARG A 329 4.38 -26.76 -20.12
C ARG A 329 4.00 -26.90 -21.58
N ASP A 330 3.56 -25.81 -22.17
CA ASP A 330 3.14 -25.80 -23.55
C ASP A 330 4.36 -26.05 -24.49
N GLU A 331 5.58 -25.69 -24.06
CA GLU A 331 6.84 -26.10 -24.71
C GLU A 331 7.08 -27.61 -24.66
N ALA A 332 6.91 -28.25 -23.51
CA ALA A 332 7.08 -29.70 -23.36
C ALA A 332 6.04 -30.47 -24.19
N ALA A 333 4.80 -29.96 -24.28
CA ALA A 333 3.78 -30.52 -25.16
C ALA A 333 4.15 -30.37 -26.65
N ALA A 334 4.63 -29.21 -27.07
CA ALA A 334 5.00 -28.95 -28.47
C ALA A 334 6.24 -29.75 -28.95
N ASN A 335 7.14 -30.16 -28.05
CA ASN A 335 8.31 -30.97 -28.38
C ASN A 335 7.99 -32.47 -28.56
N ASN A 336 6.91 -32.97 -27.95
CA ASN A 336 6.49 -34.37 -28.13
C ASN A 336 5.85 -34.64 -29.50
N ASP A 337 5.41 -33.60 -30.23
CA ASP A 337 4.82 -33.71 -31.57
C ASP A 337 5.84 -33.73 -32.74
N GLY A 338 7.12 -33.99 -32.47
CA GLY A 338 8.04 -34.59 -33.47
C GLY A 338 8.54 -33.72 -34.64
N GLY A 339 9.16 -32.56 -34.38
CA GLY A 339 9.88 -31.78 -35.41
C GLY A 339 11.35 -31.52 -35.07
N ASP A 340 12.27 -32.17 -35.79
CA ASP A 340 13.73 -32.21 -35.55
C ASP A 340 14.45 -30.84 -35.67
N GLY A 341 13.81 -29.82 -36.27
CA GLY A 341 14.38 -28.47 -36.46
C GLY A 341 14.16 -27.47 -35.32
N ARG A 342 13.60 -27.88 -34.16
CA ARG A 342 13.03 -26.95 -33.15
C ARG A 342 13.80 -26.84 -31.82
N ARG A 343 14.96 -27.48 -31.68
CA ARG A 343 15.74 -27.53 -30.43
C ARG A 343 16.29 -26.16 -30.00
N ASP A 344 16.79 -25.35 -30.95
CA ASP A 344 17.34 -24.02 -30.65
C ASP A 344 16.24 -23.01 -30.25
N GLU A 345 15.06 -23.15 -30.83
CA GLU A 345 13.90 -22.32 -30.51
C GLU A 345 13.28 -22.69 -29.15
N ALA A 346 13.44 -23.93 -28.67
CA ALA A 346 13.00 -24.38 -27.36
C ALA A 346 13.94 -23.88 -26.25
N ALA A 347 15.26 -23.86 -26.50
CA ALA A 347 16.25 -23.29 -25.58
C ALA A 347 16.00 -21.78 -25.35
N ALA A 348 15.64 -21.02 -26.39
CA ALA A 348 15.32 -19.60 -26.28
C ALA A 348 14.02 -19.28 -25.49
N LYS A 349 13.12 -20.25 -25.30
CA LYS A 349 11.79 -20.03 -24.67
C LYS A 349 11.79 -20.36 -23.16
N GLY A 350 12.52 -21.38 -22.73
CA GLY A 350 12.82 -21.62 -21.30
C GLY A 350 13.59 -20.47 -20.62
N VAL A 351 14.34 -19.69 -21.41
CA VAL A 351 15.00 -18.44 -20.99
C VAL A 351 14.00 -17.36 -20.56
N GLY A 352 12.77 -17.36 -21.09
CA GLY A 352 11.79 -16.31 -20.79
C GLY A 352 11.37 -16.23 -19.32
N GLY A 353 11.13 -17.38 -18.67
CA GLY A 353 10.84 -17.45 -17.24
C GLY A 353 12.05 -17.07 -16.38
N LEU A 354 13.25 -17.52 -16.77
CA LEU A 354 14.49 -17.17 -16.07
C LEU A 354 14.80 -15.67 -16.16
N LEU A 355 14.57 -15.03 -17.31
CA LEU A 355 14.70 -13.59 -17.47
C LEU A 355 13.71 -12.82 -16.58
N ALA A 356 12.46 -13.30 -16.46
CA ALA A 356 11.48 -12.67 -15.58
C ALA A 356 11.89 -12.78 -14.10
N MET A 357 12.41 -13.93 -13.67
CA MET A 357 12.97 -14.11 -12.33
C MET A 357 14.21 -13.23 -12.10
N GLY A 358 15.09 -13.14 -13.10
CA GLY A 358 16.26 -12.26 -13.07
C GLY A 358 15.87 -10.79 -12.93
N LEU A 359 14.80 -10.35 -13.61
CA LEU A 359 14.26 -8.99 -13.48
C LEU A 359 13.72 -8.72 -12.07
N VAL A 360 13.03 -9.69 -11.46
CA VAL A 360 12.57 -9.60 -10.07
C VAL A 360 13.76 -9.45 -9.10
N ILE A 361 14.79 -10.30 -9.24
CA ILE A 361 16.00 -10.23 -8.39
C ILE A 361 16.71 -8.89 -8.59
N ALA A 362 16.87 -8.45 -9.83
CA ALA A 362 17.47 -7.15 -10.15
C ALA A 362 16.65 -6.01 -9.54
N GLY A 363 15.31 -6.07 -9.61
CA GLY A 363 14.43 -5.09 -8.98
C GLY A 363 14.60 -5.02 -7.46
N LEU A 364 14.64 -6.18 -6.78
CA LEU A 364 14.83 -6.28 -5.33
C LEU A 364 16.16 -5.69 -4.85
N LEU A 365 17.19 -5.72 -5.70
CA LEU A 365 18.52 -5.17 -5.40
C LEU A 365 18.67 -3.71 -5.83
N MET A 366 18.24 -3.38 -7.04
CA MET A 366 18.53 -2.09 -7.68
C MET A 366 17.51 -1.01 -7.32
N VAL A 367 16.23 -1.34 -7.15
CA VAL A 367 15.21 -0.33 -6.84
C VAL A 367 15.52 0.41 -5.55
N PRO A 368 15.89 -0.26 -4.43
CA PRO A 368 16.25 0.47 -3.22
C PRO A 368 17.43 1.43 -3.41
N LEU A 369 18.46 0.99 -4.13
CA LEU A 369 19.64 1.80 -4.43
C LEU A 369 19.31 3.02 -5.29
N LEU A 370 18.48 2.84 -6.32
CA LEU A 370 18.12 3.90 -7.26
C LEU A 370 17.15 4.92 -6.65
N THR A 371 16.37 4.52 -5.65
CA THR A 371 15.31 5.36 -5.07
C THR A 371 15.61 5.86 -3.67
N GLY A 372 16.70 5.43 -3.04
CA GLY A 372 17.05 5.79 -1.67
C GLY A 372 16.22 5.07 -0.61
N LEU A 373 15.50 4.00 -0.98
CA LEU A 373 14.84 3.12 -0.02
C LEU A 373 15.86 2.26 0.73
N LYS A 374 15.46 1.76 1.90
CA LYS A 374 16.22 0.78 2.65
C LYS A 374 16.39 -0.52 1.86
N PRO A 375 17.53 -1.22 2.02
CA PRO A 375 17.74 -2.53 1.44
C PRO A 375 16.60 -3.49 1.76
N THR A 376 16.19 -4.28 0.77
CA THR A 376 15.11 -5.26 0.88
C THR A 376 15.38 -6.24 2.03
N PRO A 377 14.56 -6.27 3.09
CA PRO A 377 14.77 -7.13 4.24
C PRO A 377 14.49 -8.60 3.92
N ILE A 378 15.01 -9.51 4.74
CA ILE A 378 14.92 -10.97 4.52
C ILE A 378 13.47 -11.45 4.34
N HIS A 379 12.51 -10.91 5.09
CA HIS A 379 11.11 -11.33 4.99
C HIS A 379 10.45 -10.90 3.66
N GLU A 380 10.92 -9.84 3.01
CA GLU A 380 10.48 -9.45 1.67
C GLU A 380 11.11 -10.35 0.60
N TRP A 381 12.37 -10.77 0.77
CA TRP A 381 12.98 -11.83 -0.06
C TRP A 381 12.22 -13.15 0.02
N ILE A 382 11.86 -13.58 1.24
CA ILE A 382 11.01 -14.75 1.46
C ILE A 382 9.65 -14.56 0.75
N GLY A 383 9.08 -13.35 0.83
CA GLY A 383 7.86 -13.00 0.10
C GLY A 383 7.98 -13.14 -1.41
N ALA A 384 9.08 -12.64 -2.00
CA ALA A 384 9.30 -12.75 -3.44
C ALA A 384 9.47 -14.20 -3.90
N LEU A 385 10.29 -14.98 -3.18
CA LEU A 385 10.47 -16.41 -3.47
C LEU A 385 9.17 -17.19 -3.28
N GLY A 386 8.46 -16.93 -2.19
CA GLY A 386 7.17 -17.53 -1.88
C GLY A 386 6.11 -17.22 -2.94
N GLY A 387 6.00 -15.96 -3.37
CA GLY A 387 5.08 -15.55 -4.42
C GLY A 387 5.34 -16.23 -5.75
N MET A 388 6.61 -16.24 -6.19
CA MET A 388 6.99 -16.96 -7.42
C MET A 388 6.74 -18.47 -7.31
N ALA A 389 7.03 -19.09 -6.17
CA ALA A 389 6.80 -20.52 -5.95
C ALA A 389 5.31 -20.88 -5.93
N VAL A 390 4.47 -20.09 -5.24
CA VAL A 390 3.02 -20.27 -5.22
C VAL A 390 2.44 -20.08 -6.63
N GLY A 391 2.85 -19.02 -7.33
CA GLY A 391 2.46 -18.76 -8.70
C GLY A 391 2.80 -19.95 -9.60
N TRP A 392 4.05 -20.42 -9.53
CA TRP A 392 4.52 -21.57 -10.29
C TRP A 392 3.68 -22.82 -10.03
N PHE A 393 3.45 -23.13 -8.75
CA PHE A 393 2.63 -24.27 -8.37
C PHE A 393 1.22 -24.17 -8.97
N LEU A 394 0.57 -23.00 -8.91
CA LEU A 394 -0.76 -22.76 -9.49
C LEU A 394 -0.77 -22.89 -11.01
N GLY A 395 0.22 -22.31 -11.70
CA GLY A 395 0.40 -22.45 -13.16
C GLY A 395 0.71 -23.89 -13.58
N SER A 396 1.23 -24.69 -12.65
CA SER A 396 1.58 -26.09 -12.86
C SER A 396 0.46 -27.10 -12.54
N ARG A 397 -0.79 -26.69 -12.27
CA ARG A 397 -1.88 -27.65 -12.01
C ARG A 397 -2.71 -27.96 -13.27
N ASN A 398 -2.91 -29.25 -13.56
CA ASN A 398 -3.63 -29.80 -14.73
C ASN A 398 -5.16 -29.60 -14.73
N ASN A 399 -5.73 -28.98 -13.70
CA ASN A 399 -7.18 -29.00 -13.45
C ASN A 399 -7.91 -27.67 -13.75
N LEU A 400 -7.24 -26.69 -14.35
CA LEU A 400 -7.93 -25.50 -14.84
C LEU A 400 -8.59 -25.87 -16.17
N PRO A 401 -9.92 -25.84 -16.28
CA PRO A 401 -10.61 -26.33 -17.47
C PRO A 401 -10.21 -25.52 -18.70
N ASP A 402 -9.77 -26.18 -19.76
CA ASP A 402 -9.43 -25.59 -21.06
C ASP A 402 -10.62 -24.97 -21.81
N ARG A 403 -11.80 -24.91 -21.17
CA ARG A 403 -13.01 -24.35 -21.77
C ARG A 403 -13.38 -23.02 -21.10
N PRO A 404 -13.59 -21.95 -21.90
CA PRO A 404 -14.16 -20.71 -21.37
C PRO A 404 -15.50 -21.01 -20.71
N ILE A 405 -15.73 -20.39 -19.56
CA ILE A 405 -17.04 -20.35 -18.92
C ILE A 405 -17.99 -19.72 -19.94
N GLN A 406 -18.89 -20.52 -20.53
CA GLN A 406 -20.01 -19.97 -21.28
C GLN A 406 -20.89 -19.24 -20.25
N LEU A 407 -20.89 -17.91 -20.32
CA LEU A 407 -21.67 -17.00 -19.49
C LEU A 407 -23.12 -16.93 -19.97
#